data_AF-A0A2V8IFK3-F1
#
_entry.id   AF-A0A2V8IFK3-F1
#
_cell.length_a   1.000
_cell.length_b   1.000
_cell.length_c   1.000
_cell.angle_alpha   90.00
_cell.angle_beta   90.00
_cell.angle_gamma   90.00
#
_symmetry.space_group_name_H-M   'P 1'
#
loop_
_entity.id
_entity.type
_entity.pdbx_description
1 polymer ?
#
loop_
_entity_poly.entity_id
_entity_poly.type
_entity_poly.pdbx_seq_one_letter_code
_entity_poly.pdbx_strand_id
1 'polypeptide(L)'
;MPRTKMTRHELKEQDEITTSLQKFTDFVVLRKKEVTTALTVAAVLAIVIFGYGYYRSNRNANAQAQLSQAINTFNDTVNIKSAKERYEKTIVEAQKTYDQYRSLPISNIALYYVALSQEGLGNTAKATQTLQQVAEVGDASIKGVAQFAMGAIYKKHGETQKAIDVYKVLESGSRIRIGIFVRGEQATRSSEGLLPEAGFRISRLAVPAKRR
;
A
#
# COMPACT_ATOMS: atom_id res chain seq x y z
N MET A 1 -37.19 -60.44 19.36
CA MET A 1 -36.40 -59.28 18.90
C MET A 1 -37.29 -58.03 18.98
N PRO A 2 -36.91 -57.00 19.75
CA PRO A 2 -37.75 -55.82 19.92
C PRO A 2 -37.66 -54.91 18.68
N ARG A 3 -38.81 -54.48 18.14
CA ARG A 3 -38.90 -53.46 17.08
C ARG A 3 -38.76 -52.08 17.72
N THR A 4 -37.64 -51.41 17.48
CA THR A 4 -37.40 -50.03 17.89
C THR A 4 -38.45 -49.12 17.24
N LYS A 5 -39.29 -48.47 18.05
CA LYS A 5 -40.31 -47.52 17.57
C LYS A 5 -39.61 -46.19 17.27
N MET A 6 -39.42 -45.87 16.00
CA MET A 6 -38.96 -44.54 15.56
C MET A 6 -40.06 -43.51 15.84
N THR A 7 -39.67 -42.34 16.36
CA THR A 7 -40.61 -41.27 16.73
C THR A 7 -40.99 -40.45 15.49
N ARG A 8 -42.25 -39.97 15.42
CA ARG A 8 -42.79 -39.23 14.25
C ARG A 8 -41.93 -38.05 13.78
N HIS A 9 -41.08 -37.50 14.65
CA HIS A 9 -40.21 -36.37 14.32
C HIS A 9 -39.01 -36.79 13.45
N GLU A 10 -38.43 -37.96 13.71
CA GLU A 10 -37.27 -38.49 12.97
C GLU A 10 -37.67 -38.96 11.56
N LEU A 11 -38.90 -39.43 11.40
CA LEU A 11 -39.49 -39.71 10.09
C LEU A 11 -39.67 -38.45 9.26
N LYS A 12 -40.03 -37.32 9.89
CA LYS A 12 -40.27 -36.05 9.20
C LYS A 12 -38.98 -35.38 8.75
N GLU A 13 -37.91 -35.41 9.56
CA GLU A 13 -36.59 -34.90 9.14
C GLU A 13 -35.95 -35.77 8.06
N GLN A 14 -36.08 -37.10 8.14
CA GLN A 14 -35.66 -37.98 7.05
C GLN A 14 -36.47 -37.71 5.78
N ASP A 15 -37.79 -37.54 5.87
CA ASP A 15 -38.64 -37.23 4.72
C ASP A 15 -38.28 -35.85 4.13
N GLU A 16 -37.93 -34.85 4.94
CA GLU A 16 -37.56 -33.51 4.44
C GLU A 16 -36.18 -33.52 3.76
N ILE A 17 -35.22 -34.26 4.32
CA ILE A 17 -33.89 -34.45 3.72
C ILE A 17 -33.98 -35.30 2.45
N THR A 18 -34.72 -36.42 2.48
CA THR A 18 -34.91 -37.30 1.31
C THR A 18 -35.73 -36.63 0.22
N THR A 19 -36.75 -35.84 0.56
CA THR A 19 -37.52 -35.03 -0.40
C THR A 19 -36.65 -33.95 -1.03
N SER A 20 -35.76 -33.32 -0.25
CA SER A 20 -34.80 -32.35 -0.78
C SER A 20 -33.79 -33.03 -1.71
N LEU A 21 -33.31 -34.22 -1.35
CA LEU A 21 -32.44 -35.05 -2.18
C LEU A 21 -33.14 -35.53 -3.46
N GLN A 22 -34.41 -35.94 -3.38
CA GLN A 22 -35.21 -36.33 -4.55
C GLN A 22 -35.45 -35.14 -5.48
N LYS A 23 -35.81 -33.98 -4.95
CA LYS A 23 -35.95 -32.74 -5.74
C LYS A 23 -34.63 -32.34 -6.41
N PHE A 24 -33.49 -32.52 -5.74
CA PHE A 24 -32.17 -32.34 -6.33
C PHE A 24 -31.87 -33.37 -7.42
N THR A 25 -32.21 -34.64 -7.18
CA THR A 25 -31.97 -35.74 -8.12
C THR A 25 -32.81 -35.58 -9.37
N ASP A 26 -34.10 -35.26 -9.23
CA ASP A 26 -35.02 -35.02 -10.35
C ASP A 26 -34.60 -33.79 -11.14
N PHE A 27 -34.17 -32.71 -10.49
CA PHE A 27 -33.68 -31.51 -11.19
C PHE A 27 -32.38 -31.79 -11.98
N VAL A 28 -31.43 -32.55 -11.41
CA VAL A 28 -30.18 -32.94 -12.07
C VAL A 28 -30.41 -33.95 -13.19
N VAL A 29 -31.40 -34.85 -13.05
CA VAL A 29 -31.71 -35.89 -14.04
C VAL A 29 -32.58 -35.35 -15.19
N LEU A 30 -33.60 -34.53 -14.91
CA LEU A 30 -34.43 -33.93 -15.97
C LEU A 30 -33.66 -32.93 -16.83
N ARG A 31 -32.67 -32.24 -16.24
CA ARG A 31 -31.87 -31.23 -16.96
C ARG A 31 -30.41 -31.60 -17.12
N LYS A 32 -30.09 -32.89 -17.28
CA LYS A 32 -28.71 -33.38 -17.44
C LYS A 32 -27.86 -32.53 -18.39
N LYS A 33 -28.39 -32.18 -19.58
CA LYS A 33 -27.63 -31.36 -20.55
C LYS A 33 -27.34 -29.95 -20.05
N GLU A 34 -28.33 -29.22 -19.53
CA GLU A 34 -28.12 -27.86 -19.00
C GLU A 34 -27.22 -27.86 -17.76
N VAL A 35 -27.40 -28.84 -16.87
CA VAL A 35 -26.58 -28.99 -15.66
C VAL A 35 -25.14 -29.36 -16.02
N THR A 36 -24.90 -30.28 -16.96
CA THR A 36 -23.54 -30.62 -17.41
C THR A 36 -22.84 -29.43 -18.07
N THR A 37 -23.54 -28.65 -18.91
CA THR A 37 -22.98 -27.42 -19.48
C THR A 37 -22.68 -26.37 -18.40
N ALA A 38 -23.57 -26.15 -17.45
CA ALA A 38 -23.33 -25.23 -16.33
C ALA A 38 -22.14 -25.68 -15.47
N LEU A 39 -22.02 -26.98 -15.20
CA LEU A 39 -20.97 -27.56 -14.35
C LEU A 39 -19.60 -27.53 -15.06
N THR A 40 -19.55 -27.76 -16.37
CA THR A 40 -18.33 -27.59 -17.17
C THR A 40 -17.88 -26.13 -17.24
N VAL A 41 -18.81 -25.19 -17.47
CA VAL A 41 -18.49 -23.76 -17.44
C VAL A 41 -18.01 -23.34 -16.05
N ALA A 42 -18.67 -23.79 -14.98
CA ALA A 42 -18.26 -23.50 -13.60
C ALA A 42 -16.87 -24.09 -13.28
N ALA A 43 -16.57 -25.31 -13.74
CA ALA A 43 -15.26 -25.93 -13.56
C ALA A 43 -14.15 -25.16 -14.30
N VAL A 44 -14.39 -24.73 -15.54
CA VAL A 44 -13.44 -23.89 -16.30
C VAL A 44 -13.23 -22.55 -15.59
N LEU A 45 -14.30 -21.89 -15.12
CA LEU A 45 -14.19 -20.66 -14.36
C LEU A 45 -13.40 -20.85 -13.06
N ALA A 46 -13.62 -21.95 -12.34
CA ALA A 46 -12.86 -22.28 -11.14
C ALA A 46 -11.37 -22.45 -11.47
N ILE A 47 -11.01 -23.19 -12.53
CA ILE A 47 -9.60 -23.37 -12.94
C ILE A 47 -8.96 -22.02 -13.29
N VAL A 48 -9.67 -21.13 -13.99
CA VAL A 48 -9.14 -19.79 -14.33
C VAL A 48 -8.93 -18.95 -13.07
N ILE A 49 -9.89 -18.92 -12.15
CA ILE A 49 -9.79 -18.15 -10.89
C ILE A 49 -8.66 -18.71 -10.01
N PHE A 50 -8.63 -20.01 -9.78
CA PHE A 50 -7.60 -20.67 -8.97
C PHE A 50 -6.21 -20.59 -9.62
N GLY A 51 -6.11 -20.80 -10.93
CA GLY A 51 -4.87 -20.68 -11.68
C GLY A 51 -4.30 -19.25 -11.62
N TYR A 52 -5.17 -18.24 -11.77
CA TYR A 52 -4.78 -16.84 -11.63
C TYR A 52 -4.36 -16.49 -10.19
N GLY A 53 -5.10 -16.97 -9.19
CA GLY A 53 -4.77 -16.79 -7.77
C GLY A 53 -3.44 -17.44 -7.38
N TYR A 54 -3.22 -18.68 -7.81
CA TYR A 54 -1.98 -19.41 -7.56
C TYR A 54 -0.77 -18.73 -8.24
N TYR A 55 -0.92 -18.30 -9.49
CA TYR A 55 0.11 -17.57 -10.22
C TYR A 55 0.46 -16.23 -9.55
N ARG A 56 -0.55 -15.44 -9.12
CA ARG A 56 -0.34 -14.18 -8.40
C ARG A 56 0.33 -14.39 -7.04
N SER A 57 -0.11 -15.40 -6.28
CA SER A 57 0.37 -15.66 -4.92
C SER A 57 1.86 -16.01 -4.91
N ASN A 58 2.28 -16.90 -5.83
CA ASN A 58 3.69 -17.26 -5.95
C ASN A 58 4.56 -16.07 -6.38
N ARG A 59 4.07 -15.21 -7.28
CA ARG A 59 4.83 -14.03 -7.73
C ARG A 59 5.04 -13.01 -6.60
N ASN A 60 4.03 -12.78 -5.76
CA ASN A 60 4.14 -11.90 -4.60
C ASN A 60 5.09 -12.44 -3.52
N ALA A 61 5.07 -13.75 -3.28
CA ALA A 61 5.96 -14.40 -2.32
C ALA A 61 7.44 -14.30 -2.76
N ASN A 62 7.72 -14.56 -4.04
CA ASN A 62 9.08 -14.45 -4.60
C ASN A 62 9.59 -13.00 -4.57
N ALA A 63 8.73 -12.02 -4.84
CA ALA A 63 9.09 -10.61 -4.76
C ALA A 63 9.45 -10.18 -3.33
N GLN A 64 8.68 -10.64 -2.34
CA GLN A 64 8.97 -10.40 -0.92
C GLN A 64 10.28 -11.04 -0.49
N ALA A 65 10.54 -12.28 -0.89
CA ALA A 65 11.79 -12.95 -0.56
C ALA A 65 13.01 -12.21 -1.13
N GLN A 66 12.94 -11.77 -2.39
CA GLN A 66 14.02 -11.00 -3.01
C GLN A 66 14.23 -9.64 -2.35
N LEU A 67 13.16 -8.90 -2.03
CA LEU A 67 13.30 -7.63 -1.33
C LEU A 67 13.91 -7.82 0.07
N SER A 68 13.47 -8.86 0.80
CA SER A 68 14.02 -9.17 2.11
C SER A 68 15.53 -9.45 2.07
N GLN A 69 16.02 -10.09 1.01
CA GLN A 69 17.46 -10.24 0.80
C GLN A 69 18.17 -8.89 0.66
N ALA A 70 17.66 -7.98 -0.18
CA ALA A 70 18.22 -6.66 -0.35
C ALA A 70 18.24 -5.84 0.96
N ILE A 71 17.18 -5.94 1.76
CA ILE A 71 17.06 -5.28 3.07
C ILE A 71 18.04 -5.89 4.08
N ASN A 72 18.18 -7.21 4.09
CA ASN A 72 19.14 -7.89 4.96
C ASN A 72 20.56 -7.47 4.60
N THR A 73 20.89 -7.46 3.31
CA THR A 73 22.16 -6.93 2.81
C THR A 73 22.37 -5.49 3.28
N PHE A 74 21.37 -4.61 3.17
CA PHE A 74 21.46 -3.21 3.61
C PHE A 74 21.74 -3.05 5.12
N ASN A 75 21.18 -3.96 5.93
CA ASN A 75 21.33 -3.95 7.39
C ASN A 75 22.52 -4.79 7.88
N ASP A 76 23.22 -5.50 6.99
CA ASP A 76 24.31 -6.42 7.37
C ASP A 76 25.58 -5.68 7.76
N THR A 77 25.56 -5.17 9.00
CA THR A 77 26.70 -4.52 9.66
C THR A 77 27.74 -5.48 10.19
N VAL A 78 27.42 -6.76 10.26
CA VAL A 78 28.25 -7.78 10.92
C VAL A 78 29.18 -8.45 9.92
N ASN A 79 28.66 -8.86 8.76
CA ASN A 79 29.45 -9.56 7.74
C ASN A 79 30.06 -8.58 6.74
N ILE A 80 29.38 -7.49 6.40
CA ILE A 80 29.87 -6.49 5.43
C ILE A 80 30.40 -5.26 6.17
N LYS A 81 31.70 -5.28 6.47
CA LYS A 81 32.38 -4.19 7.20
C LYS A 81 32.45 -2.89 6.39
N SER A 82 32.45 -2.98 5.05
CA SER A 82 32.45 -1.81 4.17
C SER A 82 31.02 -1.33 3.92
N ALA A 83 30.67 -0.15 4.45
CA ALA A 83 29.37 0.48 4.17
C ALA A 83 29.16 0.68 2.65
N LYS A 84 30.22 1.02 1.93
CA LYS A 84 30.19 1.19 0.47
C LYS A 84 29.79 -0.09 -0.25
N GLU A 85 30.45 -1.20 0.05
CA GLU A 85 30.17 -2.51 -0.56
C GLU A 85 28.71 -2.93 -0.28
N ARG A 86 28.26 -2.66 0.94
CA ARG A 86 26.88 -2.96 1.35
C ARG A 86 25.86 -2.21 0.50
N TYR A 87 26.03 -0.90 0.35
CA TYR A 87 25.13 -0.08 -0.46
C TYR A 87 25.16 -0.48 -1.93
N GLU A 88 26.33 -0.79 -2.48
CA GLU A 88 26.45 -1.27 -3.87
C GLU A 88 25.69 -2.59 -4.08
N LYS A 89 25.84 -3.57 -3.17
CA LYS A 89 25.10 -4.83 -3.22
C LYS A 89 23.59 -4.62 -3.07
N THR A 90 23.16 -3.79 -2.11
CA THR A 90 21.73 -3.45 -1.94
C THR A 90 21.16 -2.82 -3.20
N ILE A 91 21.88 -1.90 -3.85
CA ILE A 91 21.41 -1.29 -5.11
C ILE A 91 21.17 -2.36 -6.17
N VAL A 92 22.12 -3.29 -6.35
CA VAL A 92 21.98 -4.35 -7.36
C VAL A 92 20.78 -5.25 -7.07
N GLU A 93 20.62 -5.73 -5.83
CA GLU A 93 19.54 -6.64 -5.44
C GLU A 93 18.16 -5.97 -5.47
N ALA A 94 18.07 -4.74 -4.96
CA ALA A 94 16.83 -3.97 -4.94
C ALA A 94 16.42 -3.50 -6.34
N GLN A 95 17.37 -3.09 -7.19
CA GLN A 95 17.08 -2.73 -8.58
C GLN A 95 16.56 -3.93 -9.37
N LYS A 96 17.17 -5.11 -9.19
CA LYS A 96 16.69 -6.37 -9.78
C LYS A 96 15.26 -6.67 -9.35
N THR A 97 14.94 -6.49 -8.07
CA THR A 97 13.57 -6.66 -7.55
C THR A 97 12.61 -5.67 -8.22
N TYR A 98 13.02 -4.41 -8.40
CA TYR A 98 12.20 -3.42 -9.09
C TYR A 98 11.94 -3.80 -10.56
N ASP A 99 12.97 -4.22 -11.29
CA ASP A 99 12.84 -4.56 -12.70
C ASP A 99 11.99 -5.82 -12.93
N GLN A 100 12.12 -6.84 -12.06
CA GLN A 100 11.34 -8.09 -12.15
C GLN A 100 9.87 -7.94 -11.72
N TYR A 101 9.61 -7.03 -10.78
CA TYR A 101 8.31 -6.89 -10.13
C TYR A 101 7.71 -5.49 -10.24
N ARG A 102 8.03 -4.72 -11.29
CA ARG A 102 7.54 -3.34 -11.51
C ARG A 102 6.03 -3.16 -11.36
N SER A 103 5.22 -4.19 -11.63
CA SER A 103 3.76 -4.15 -11.46
C SER A 103 3.28 -4.30 -10.02
N LEU A 104 4.15 -4.69 -9.09
CA LEU A 104 3.82 -4.93 -7.69
C LEU A 104 4.22 -3.72 -6.83
N PRO A 105 3.42 -3.34 -5.83
CA PRO A 105 3.76 -2.24 -4.92
C PRO A 105 5.12 -2.41 -4.22
N ILE A 106 5.54 -3.65 -3.98
CA ILE A 106 6.82 -3.98 -3.34
C ILE A 106 8.04 -3.51 -4.14
N SER A 107 7.91 -3.35 -5.46
CA SER A 107 8.97 -2.80 -6.31
C SER A 107 9.29 -1.34 -5.97
N ASN A 108 8.29 -0.56 -5.54
CA ASN A 108 8.49 0.82 -5.11
C ASN A 108 9.26 0.89 -3.78
N ILE A 109 9.06 -0.10 -2.91
CA ILE A 109 9.84 -0.24 -1.67
C ILE A 109 11.30 -0.59 -2.04
N ALA A 110 11.53 -1.43 -3.05
CA ALA A 110 12.87 -1.72 -3.53
C ALA A 110 13.59 -0.45 -4.03
N LEU A 111 12.93 0.38 -4.85
CA LEU A 111 13.48 1.67 -5.28
C LEU A 111 13.78 2.62 -4.11
N TYR A 112 12.99 2.59 -3.04
CA TYR A 112 13.26 3.36 -1.84
C TYR A 112 14.61 2.95 -1.21
N TYR A 113 14.91 1.65 -1.09
CA TYR A 113 16.21 1.17 -0.61
C TYR A 113 17.36 1.46 -1.57
N VAL A 114 17.11 1.46 -2.88
CA VAL A 114 18.10 1.93 -3.88
C VAL A 114 18.47 3.39 -3.58
N ALA A 115 17.48 4.26 -3.35
CA ALA A 115 17.74 5.66 -3.07
C ALA A 115 18.50 5.89 -1.75
N LEU A 116 18.14 5.19 -0.67
CA LEU A 116 18.87 5.28 0.60
C LEU A 116 20.32 4.82 0.45
N SER A 117 20.56 3.78 -0.33
CA SER A 117 21.90 3.27 -0.61
C SER A 117 22.71 4.24 -1.47
N GLN A 118 22.09 4.87 -2.48
CA GLN A 118 22.71 5.93 -3.28
C GLN A 118 23.12 7.12 -2.41
N GLU A 119 22.28 7.52 -1.46
CA GLU A 119 22.60 8.56 -0.48
C GLU A 119 23.74 8.13 0.46
N GLY A 120 23.76 6.87 0.89
CA GLY A 120 24.87 6.29 1.65
C GLY A 120 26.21 6.28 0.90
N LEU A 121 26.16 6.23 -0.44
CA LEU A 121 27.31 6.38 -1.34
C LEU A 121 27.67 7.84 -1.66
N GLY A 122 26.93 8.82 -1.12
CA GLY A 122 27.12 10.25 -1.39
C GLY A 122 26.51 10.75 -2.70
N ASN A 123 25.72 9.93 -3.39
CA ASN A 123 25.05 10.30 -4.65
C ASN A 123 23.68 10.95 -4.39
N THR A 124 23.66 12.06 -3.66
CA THR A 124 22.44 12.75 -3.20
C THR A 124 21.50 13.16 -4.34
N ALA A 125 22.05 13.60 -5.48
CA ALA A 125 21.24 13.95 -6.66
C ALA A 125 20.48 12.73 -7.22
N LYS A 126 21.14 11.57 -7.31
CA LYS A 126 20.48 10.33 -7.76
C LYS A 126 19.47 9.82 -6.74
N ALA A 127 19.80 9.92 -5.44
CA ALA A 127 18.92 9.48 -4.37
C ALA A 127 17.60 10.27 -4.38
N THR A 128 17.67 11.60 -4.47
CA THR A 128 16.49 12.46 -4.52
C THR A 128 15.66 12.24 -5.79
N GLN A 129 16.30 12.04 -6.95
CA GLN A 129 15.61 11.67 -8.19
C GLN A 129 14.87 10.33 -8.07
N THR A 130 15.52 9.32 -7.48
CA THR A 130 14.93 7.99 -7.29
C THR A 130 13.75 8.06 -6.31
N LEU A 131 13.86 8.82 -5.22
CA LEU A 131 12.75 9.01 -4.28
C LEU A 131 11.59 9.79 -4.91
N GLN A 132 11.88 10.77 -5.77
CA GLN A 132 10.84 11.48 -6.52
C GLN A 132 10.05 10.50 -7.41
N GLN A 133 10.73 9.59 -8.09
CA GLN A 133 10.08 8.52 -8.86
C GLN A 133 9.19 7.63 -7.97
N VAL A 134 9.65 7.28 -6.76
CA VAL A 134 8.84 6.54 -5.78
C VAL A 134 7.63 7.35 -5.33
N ALA A 135 7.75 8.67 -5.18
CA ALA A 135 6.63 9.54 -4.80
C ALA A 135 5.60 9.74 -5.93
N GLU A 136 6.00 9.55 -7.18
CA GLU A 136 5.13 9.66 -8.36
C GLU A 136 4.39 8.36 -8.69
N VAL A 137 5.10 7.23 -8.65
CA VAL A 137 4.57 5.90 -9.05
C VAL A 137 4.05 5.11 -7.84
N GLY A 138 4.55 5.44 -6.64
CA GLY A 138 4.20 4.77 -5.41
C GLY A 138 2.75 4.96 -4.99
N ASP A 139 2.20 3.96 -4.31
CA ASP A 139 0.94 4.09 -3.61
C ASP A 139 1.00 5.14 -2.48
N ALA A 140 -0.17 5.49 -1.96
CA ALA A 140 -0.29 6.51 -0.92
C ALA A 140 0.48 6.17 0.38
N SER A 141 0.83 4.90 0.61
CA SER A 141 1.67 4.48 1.74
C SER A 141 3.14 4.81 1.49
N ILE A 142 3.72 4.37 0.36
CA ILE A 142 5.16 4.54 0.10
C ILE A 142 5.50 5.97 -0.34
N LYS A 143 4.55 6.68 -0.96
CA LYS A 143 4.73 8.08 -1.36
C LYS A 143 5.10 8.98 -0.19
N GLY A 144 4.38 8.85 0.93
CA GLY A 144 4.66 9.65 2.13
C GLY A 144 6.04 9.35 2.71
N VAL A 145 6.44 8.08 2.72
CA VAL A 145 7.77 7.64 3.15
C VAL A 145 8.86 8.21 2.25
N ALA A 146 8.68 8.17 0.93
CA ALA A 146 9.63 8.71 -0.03
C ALA A 146 9.79 10.23 0.12
N GLN A 147 8.69 10.97 0.24
CA GLN A 147 8.71 12.42 0.49
C GLN A 147 9.39 12.76 1.82
N PHE A 148 9.10 12.01 2.88
CA PHE A 148 9.74 12.21 4.17
C PHE A 148 11.27 12.00 4.07
N ALA A 149 11.70 10.92 3.40
CA ALA A 149 13.11 10.63 3.19
C ALA A 149 13.79 11.70 2.32
N MET A 150 13.14 12.22 1.27
CA MET A 150 13.67 13.33 0.48
C MET A 150 13.90 14.57 1.35
N GLY A 151 12.92 14.94 2.18
CA GLY A 151 13.05 16.06 3.11
C GLY A 151 14.20 15.85 4.10
N ALA A 152 14.37 14.63 4.61
CA ALA A 152 15.46 14.28 5.52
C ALA A 152 16.84 14.39 4.83
N ILE A 153 16.94 13.96 3.58
CA ILE A 153 18.15 14.09 2.76
C ILE A 153 18.47 15.57 2.51
N TYR A 154 17.50 16.36 2.05
CA TYR A 154 17.70 17.80 1.84
C TYR A 154 18.15 18.51 3.13
N LYS A 155 17.53 18.18 4.27
CA LYS A 155 17.94 18.71 5.57
C LYS A 155 19.38 18.33 5.92
N LYS A 156 19.78 17.08 5.71
CA LYS A 156 21.13 16.57 5.99
C LYS A 156 22.21 17.31 5.17
N HIS A 157 21.89 17.71 3.94
CA HIS A 157 22.79 18.44 3.04
C HIS A 157 22.66 19.97 3.10
N GLY A 158 21.91 20.50 4.07
CA GLY A 158 21.77 21.96 4.27
C GLY A 158 20.77 22.65 3.32
N GLU A 159 20.07 21.89 2.47
CA GLU A 159 19.04 22.38 1.55
C GLU A 159 17.70 22.61 2.27
N THR A 160 17.75 23.43 3.33
CA THR A 160 16.65 23.63 4.29
C THR A 160 15.35 24.08 3.62
N GLN A 161 15.42 24.96 2.64
CA GLN A 161 14.23 25.44 1.94
C GLN A 161 13.53 24.31 1.16
N LYS A 162 14.29 23.48 0.44
CA LYS A 162 13.73 22.31 -0.27
C LYS A 162 13.15 21.29 0.70
N ALA A 163 13.80 21.08 1.84
CA ALA A 163 13.25 20.21 2.89
C ALA A 163 11.89 20.69 3.39
N ILE A 164 11.75 22.00 3.65
CA ILE A 164 10.48 22.62 4.06
C ILE A 164 9.42 22.43 2.97
N ASP A 165 9.77 22.67 1.71
CA ASP A 165 8.82 22.56 0.60
C ASP A 165 8.32 21.12 0.44
N VAL A 166 9.21 20.13 0.53
CA VAL A 166 8.84 18.71 0.52
C VAL A 166 7.95 18.34 1.72
N TYR A 167 8.27 18.82 2.93
CA TYR A 167 7.44 18.55 4.10
C TYR A 167 6.05 19.19 4.03
N LYS A 168 5.91 20.37 3.43
CA LYS A 168 4.60 20.99 3.17
C LYS A 168 3.77 20.16 2.20
N VAL A 169 4.39 19.62 1.15
CA VAL A 169 3.72 18.72 0.21
C VAL A 169 3.28 17.43 0.91
N LEU A 170 4.12 16.87 1.77
CA LEU A 170 3.78 15.70 2.58
C LEU A 170 2.59 15.97 3.52
N GLU A 171 2.58 17.13 4.21
CA GLU A 171 1.48 17.54 5.07
C GLU A 171 0.18 17.70 4.27
N SER A 172 0.25 18.39 3.13
CA SER A 172 -0.92 18.63 2.26
C SER A 172 -1.46 17.33 1.67
N GLY A 173 -0.57 16.43 1.21
CA GLY A 173 -0.94 15.10 0.70
C GLY A 173 -1.53 14.19 1.78
N SER A 174 -1.06 14.30 3.02
CA SER A 174 -1.61 13.59 4.18
C SER A 174 -2.98 14.14 4.59
N ARG A 175 -3.21 15.46 4.47
CA ARG A 175 -4.50 16.12 4.74
C ARG A 175 -5.59 15.69 3.77
N ILE A 176 -5.26 15.36 2.51
CA ILE A 176 -6.24 14.82 1.55
C ILE A 176 -6.75 13.43 1.98
N ARG A 177 -5.96 12.62 2.71
CA ARG A 177 -6.40 11.30 3.18
C ARG A 177 -7.32 11.34 4.40
N ILE A 178 -7.36 12.45 5.14
CA ILE A 178 -8.32 12.70 6.24
C ILE A 178 -9.54 13.51 5.73
N GLY A 179 -9.53 13.93 4.46
CA GLY A 179 -10.56 14.75 3.83
C GLY A 179 -11.80 14.01 3.31
N ILE A 180 -11.98 12.72 3.59
CA ILE A 180 -13.26 11.99 3.34
C ILE A 180 -14.04 11.85 4.66
N PHE A 181 -14.19 12.94 5.41
CA PHE A 181 -15.35 13.19 6.30
C PHE A 181 -15.36 14.64 6.81
N VAL A 182 -15.29 15.64 5.92
CA VAL A 182 -15.81 16.98 6.24
C VAL A 182 -16.70 17.40 5.07
N ARG A 183 -17.87 16.77 5.01
CA ARG A 183 -18.95 17.15 4.11
C ARG A 183 -19.57 18.44 4.64
N GLY A 184 -19.17 19.55 4.02
CA GLY A 184 -20.02 20.70 3.75
C GLY A 184 -20.25 21.68 4.90
N GLU A 185 -19.42 22.73 4.97
CA GLU A 185 -19.95 24.09 5.10
C GLU A 185 -18.90 25.12 4.65
N GLN A 186 -18.78 25.28 3.32
CA GLN A 186 -18.25 26.49 2.71
C GLN A 186 -19.29 26.93 1.68
N ALA A 187 -20.39 27.48 2.18
CA ALA A 187 -21.29 28.25 1.34
C ALA A 187 -20.94 29.74 1.53
N THR A 188 -20.52 30.33 0.41
CA THR A 188 -20.79 31.73 0.04
C THR A 188 -20.08 32.81 0.85
N ARG A 189 -18.83 33.08 0.45
CA ARG A 189 -18.24 34.42 0.50
C ARG A 189 -18.56 35.15 -0.81
N SER A 190 -19.65 35.91 -0.82
CA SER A 190 -20.02 37.01 -1.74
C SER A 190 -21.34 37.54 -1.18
N SER A 191 -21.52 38.78 -0.77
CA SER A 191 -20.96 40.06 -1.18
C SER A 191 -21.26 41.09 -0.09
N GLU A 192 -20.40 42.11 0.02
CA GLU A 192 -20.67 43.47 0.55
C GLU A 192 -21.56 43.65 1.81
N GLY A 193 -20.92 44.11 2.90
CA GLY A 193 -21.65 44.71 4.01
C GLY A 193 -20.75 45.02 5.21
N LEU A 194 -20.23 46.25 5.25
CA LEU A 194 -19.77 47.02 6.42
C LEU A 194 -18.75 46.39 7.40
N LEU A 195 -17.55 47.00 7.45
CA LEU A 195 -16.70 47.06 8.64
C LEU A 195 -17.44 47.82 9.78
N PRO A 196 -17.11 47.60 11.07
CA PRO A 196 -15.96 48.31 11.64
C PRO A 196 -15.08 47.49 12.62
N GLU A 197 -13.77 47.79 12.54
CA GLU A 197 -12.80 48.04 13.64
C GLU A 197 -12.79 47.19 14.92
N ALA A 198 -11.63 46.55 15.14
CA ALA A 198 -10.85 46.40 16.39
C ALA A 198 -10.12 45.04 16.32
N GLY A 199 -8.80 44.90 16.24
CA GLY A 199 -7.72 45.69 16.83
C GLY A 199 -6.90 44.77 17.72
N PHE A 200 -5.81 44.17 17.21
CA PHE A 200 -4.63 43.89 18.05
C PHE A 200 -3.38 43.65 17.21
N ARG A 201 -2.35 44.46 17.51
CA ARG A 201 -1.05 44.53 16.85
C ARG A 201 -0.09 43.49 17.40
N ILE A 202 0.70 42.92 16.51
CA ILE A 202 1.89 42.09 16.76
C ILE A 202 3.04 42.97 17.28
N SER A 203 3.40 42.81 18.55
CA SER A 203 4.59 43.44 19.14
C SER A 203 5.84 42.58 18.91
N ARG A 204 6.71 43.04 18.01
CA ARG A 204 8.13 42.63 17.93
C ARG A 204 8.83 43.03 19.23
N LEU A 205 9.45 42.07 19.92
CA LEU A 205 10.51 42.37 20.88
C LEU A 205 11.85 42.45 20.12
N ALA A 206 12.33 43.69 19.96
CA ALA A 206 13.68 43.99 19.52
C ALA A 206 14.60 44.19 20.74
N VAL A 207 15.77 43.58 20.65
CA VAL A 207 16.92 43.66 21.55
C VAL A 207 17.44 45.11 21.65
N PRO A 208 17.73 45.64 22.86
CA PRO A 208 18.49 46.88 22.97
C PRO A 208 19.99 46.60 23.09
N ALA A 209 20.75 47.06 22.09
CA ALA A 209 22.16 47.36 22.23
C ALA A 209 22.30 48.79 22.77
N LYS A 210 23.13 49.00 23.81
CA LYS A 210 23.64 50.34 24.12
C LYS A 210 25.10 50.25 24.56
N ARG A 211 25.99 50.76 23.69
CA ARG A 211 27.30 51.29 24.03
C ARG A 211 27.12 52.75 24.49
N ARG A 212 27.71 53.10 25.62
CA ARG A 212 28.72 54.16 25.80
C ARG A 212 29.14 54.18 27.25
#